data_AF-A0A2A2LN24-F1
#
_entry.id   AF-A0A2A2LN24-F1
#
_cell.length_a   1.000
_cell.length_b   1.000
_cell.length_c   1.000
_cell.angle_alpha   90.00
_cell.angle_beta   90.00
_cell.angle_gamma   90.00
#
_symmetry.space_group_name_H-M   'P 1'
#
loop_
_entity.id
_entity.type
_entity.pdbx_description
1 polymer ?
#
loop_
_entity_poly.entity_id
_entity_poly.type
_entity_poly.pdbx_seq_one_letter_code
_entity_poly.pdbx_strand_id
1 'polypeptide(L)' 'MQGIYATAGCITQIFSPILAAALYKATGYKYIILLQLIFALISMALMIGYYKYMVPLKLKPKTGKPMTYKNGIFYVM' A
#
# COMPACT_ATOMS: atom_id res chain seq x y z
N MET A 1 -1.38 -10.02 -7.35
CA MET A 1 -1.37 -8.74 -6.61
C MET A 1 -1.86 -8.91 -5.17
N GLN A 2 -3.05 -9.48 -4.93
CA GLN A 2 -3.62 -9.62 -3.57
C GLN A 2 -2.78 -10.49 -2.60
N GLY A 3 -2.09 -11.52 -3.11
CA GLY A 3 -1.21 -12.37 -2.30
C GLY A 3 -0.04 -11.65 -1.64
N ILE A 4 0.57 -10.65 -2.29
CA ILE A 4 1.70 -9.90 -1.72
C ILE A 4 1.23 -9.06 -0.52
N TYR A 5 0.07 -8.42 -0.63
CA TYR A 5 -0.53 -7.66 0.48
C TYR A 5 -0.93 -8.55 1.64
N ALA A 6 -1.47 -9.75 1.36
CA ALA A 6 -1.81 -10.73 2.39
C ALA A 6 -0.54 -11.22 3.13
N THR A 7 0.53 -11.56 2.41
CA THR A 7 1.79 -11.98 3.01
C THR A 7 2.43 -10.86 3.85
N ALA A 8 2.43 -9.62 3.35
CA ALA A 8 2.92 -8.48 4.11
C ALA A 8 2.13 -8.25 5.41
N GLY A 9 0.80 -8.43 5.38
CA GLY A 9 -0.07 -8.38 6.55
C GLY A 9 0.25 -9.46 7.59
N CYS A 10 0.43 -10.71 7.16
CA CYS A 10 0.82 -11.81 8.05
C CYS A 10 2.18 -11.56 8.71
N ILE A 11 3.16 -11.06 7.96
CA ILE A 11 4.48 -10.72 8.48
C ILE A 11 4.35 -9.62 9.55
N THR A 12 3.63 -8.53 9.25
CA THR A 12 3.47 -7.43 10.22
C THR A 12 2.80 -7.87 11.52
N GLN A 13 1.81 -8.77 11.46
CA GLN A 13 1.14 -9.30 12.65
C GLN A 13 2.06 -10.11 13.57
N ILE A 14 3.09 -10.76 13.03
CA ILE A 14 4.07 -11.50 13.83
C ILE A 14 5.12 -10.55 14.43
N PHE A 15 5.66 -9.64 13.61
CA PHE A 15 6.76 -8.77 14.03
C PHE A 15 6.33 -7.61 14.94
N SER A 16 5.13 -7.06 14.75
CA SER A 16 4.62 -5.93 15.53
C SER A 16 4.58 -6.19 17.05
N PRO A 17 4.00 -7.29 17.56
CA PRO A 17 3.96 -7.54 19.00
C PRO A 17 5.35 -7.84 19.59
N ILE A 18 6.23 -8.52 18.85
CA ILE A 18 7.61 -8.82 19.29
C ILE A 18 8.39 -7.51 19.48
N LEU A 19 8.32 -6.62 18.49
CA LEU A 19 8.97 -5.31 18.55
C LEU A 19 8.39 -4.44 19.68
N ALA A 20 7.05 -4.42 19.81
CA ALA A 20 6.37 -3.66 20.86
C ALA A 20 6.74 -4.17 22.26
N ALA A 21 6.81 -5.48 22.47
CA ALA A 21 7.21 -6.07 23.75
C ALA A 21 8.68 -5.76 24.09
N ALA A 22 9.58 -5.82 23.11
CA ALA A 22 10.99 -5.46 23.28
C ALA A 22 11.16 -3.98 23.66
N LEU A 23 10.47 -3.08 22.95
CA LEU A 23 10.50 -1.64 23.25
C LEU A 23 9.88 -1.30 24.61
N TYR A 24 8.79 -1.99 24.98
CA TYR A 24 8.12 -1.79 26.26
C TYR A 24 9.05 -2.07 27.43
N LYS A 25 9.80 -3.18 27.37
CA LYS A 25 10.79 -3.54 28.39
C LYS A 25 11.90 -2.50 28.52
N ALA A 26 12.33 -1.89 27.43
CA ALA A 26 13.45 -0.95 27.42
C ALA A 26 13.06 0.48 27.84
N THR A 27 11.88 0.96 27.45
CA THR A 27 11.53 2.40 27.49
C THR A 27 10.14 2.71 28.05
N GLY A 28 9.34 1.68 28.36
CA GLY A 28 7.96 1.83 28.82
C GLY A 28 6.95 2.18 27.71
N TYR A 29 5.71 2.50 28.11
CA TYR A 29 4.56 2.63 27.19
C TYR A 29 4.62 3.85 26.25
N LYS A 30 5.16 4.97 26.74
CA LYS A 30 5.05 6.29 26.09
C LYS A 30 5.70 6.31 24.69
N TYR A 31 6.85 5.65 24.55
CA TYR A 31 7.61 5.62 23.29
C TYR A 31 6.97 4.70 22.24
N ILE A 32 6.24 3.67 22.66
CA ILE A 32 5.54 2.76 21.72
C ILE A 32 4.40 3.50 21.03
N ILE A 33 3.59 4.23 21.79
CA ILE A 33 2.49 5.02 21.22
C ILE A 33 3.04 6.06 20.25
N LEU A 34 4.11 6.76 20.63
CA LEU A 34 4.71 7.78 19.78
C LEU A 34 5.22 7.17 18.47
N LEU A 35 5.88 6.01 18.54
CA LEU A 35 6.39 5.31 17.38
C LEU A 35 5.25 4.81 16.47
N GLN A 36 4.18 4.24 17.03
CA GLN A 36 2.99 3.84 16.27
C GLN A 36 2.31 5.04 15.59
N LEU A 37 2.21 6.18 16.27
CA LEU A 37 1.67 7.43 15.72
C LEU A 37 2.50 7.89 14.50
N ILE A 38 3.84 7.85 14.60
CA ILE A 38 4.73 8.21 13.50
C ILE A 38 4.52 7.28 12.30
N PHE A 39 4.43 5.96 12.52
CA PHE A 39 4.15 5.01 11.45
C PHE A 39 2.80 5.27 10.76
N ALA A 40 1.76 5.64 11.53
CA ALA A 40 0.46 6.00 10.99
C ALA A 40 0.50 7.30 10.16
N LEU A 41 1.26 8.31 10.61
CA LEU A 41 1.44 9.55 9.84
C LEU A 41 2.20 9.30 8.53
N ILE A 42 3.25 8.48 8.56
CA ILE A 42 4.02 8.11 7.36
C ILE A 42 3.13 7.36 6.36
N SER A 43 2.33 6.39 6.83
CA SER A 43 1.44 5.64 5.93
C SER A 43 0.38 6.53 5.29
N MET A 44 -0.18 7.48 6.05
CA MET A 44 -1.13 8.46 5.54
C MET A 44 -0.48 9.42 4.52
N ALA A 45 0.75 9.88 4.80
CA ALA A 45 1.50 10.74 3.88
C ALA A 45 1.82 10.01 2.56
N LEU A 46 2.24 8.75 2.64
CA LEU A 46 2.44 7.90 1.46
C LEU A 46 1.13 7.71 0.68
N MET A 47 0.02 7.44 1.38
CA MET A 47 -1.28 7.28 0.73
C MET A 47 -1.69 8.54 -0.05
N ILE A 48 -1.47 9.73 0.52
CA ILE A 48 -1.74 11.01 -0.15
C ILE A 48 -0.80 11.22 -1.35
N GLY A 49 0.50 10.96 -1.19
CA GLY A 49 1.48 11.09 -2.27
C GLY A 49 1.21 10.16 -3.46
N TYR A 50 0.82 8.92 -3.17
CA TYR A 50 0.49 7.91 -4.18
C TYR A 50 -0.98 7.94 -4.62
N TYR A 51 -1.81 8.80 -4.04
CA TYR A 51 -3.23 8.91 -4.38
C TYR A 51 -3.44 9.19 -5.88
N LYS A 52 -2.58 10.04 -6.47
CA LYS A 52 -2.62 10.34 -7.91
C LYS A 52 -2.29 9.13 -8.80
N TYR A 53 -1.50 8.18 -8.30
CA TYR A 53 -1.13 6.95 -9.01
C TYR A 53 -2.12 5.79 -8.75
N MET A 54 -2.96 5.91 -7.72
CA MET A 54 -4.07 5.00 -7.46
C MET A 54 -5.30 5.27 -8.35
N VAL A 55 -5.30 6.35 -9.14
CA VAL A 55 -6.27 6.52 -10.22
C VAL A 55 -6.12 5.32 -11.15
N PRO A 56 -7.18 4.51 -11.35
CA PRO A 56 -7.07 3.30 -12.12
C PRO A 56 -6.44 3.64 -13.47
N LEU A 57 -5.36 2.91 -13.83
CA LEU A 57 -4.89 2.84 -15.21
C LEU A 57 -6.13 2.87 -16.08
N LYS A 58 -6.22 3.81 -17.01
CA LYS A 58 -7.39 3.97 -17.89
C LYS A 58 -7.63 2.67 -18.65
N LEU A 59 -8.33 1.73 -18.02
CA LEU A 59 -8.65 0.40 -18.54
C LEU A 59 -9.79 0.51 -19.56
N LYS A 60 -10.48 1.64 -19.60
CA LYS A 60 -11.45 1.94 -20.64
C LYS A 60 -10.83 2.91 -21.64
N PRO A 61 -10.50 2.45 -22.87
CA PRO A 61 -10.19 3.36 -23.95
C PRO A 61 -11.40 4.25 -24.24
N LYS A 62 -11.15 5.44 -24.78
CA LYS A 62 -12.22 6.23 -25.37
C LYS A 62 -12.76 5.43 -26.57
N THR A 63 -14.08 5.21 -26.60
CA THR A 63 -14.80 4.53 -27.68
C THR A 63 -14.35 5.07 -29.03
N GLY A 64 -13.94 4.21 -29.95
CA GLY A 64 -13.60 4.59 -31.33
C GLY A 64 -12.14 5.01 -31.61
N LYS A 65 -11.17 4.83 -30.70
CA LYS A 65 -9.74 5.03 -31.02
C LYS A 65 -8.93 3.72 -30.99
N PRO A 66 -8.27 3.34 -32.10
CA PRO A 66 -7.43 2.14 -32.14
C PRO A 66 -6.19 2.33 -31.27
N MET A 67 -5.87 1.33 -30.46
CA MET A 67 -4.59 1.25 -29.76
C MET A 67 -3.82 0.02 -30.24
N THR A 68 -2.55 0.22 -30.58
CA THR A 68 -1.61 -0.85 -30.91
C THR A 68 -1.23 -1.55 -29.61
N TYR A 69 -1.73 -2.77 -29.44
CA TYR A 69 -1.34 -3.67 -28.36
C TYR A 69 -0.21 -4.57 -28.85
N LYS A 70 0.58 -5.11 -27.92
CA LYS A 70 1.78 -5.92 -28.22
C LYS A 70 1.51 -7.07 -29.22
N ASN A 71 0.26 -7.57 -29.28
CA ASN A 71 -0.21 -8.64 -30.18
C ASN A 71 -1.48 -8.27 -30.98
N GLY A 72 -1.71 -7.01 -31.35
CA GLY A 72 -2.81 -6.64 -32.26
C GLY A 72 -3.54 -5.34 -31.89
N ILE A 73 -4.53 -4.97 -32.69
CA ILE A 73 -5.32 -3.74 -32.50
C ILE A 73 -6.65 -4.13 -31.83
N PHE A 74 -6.93 -3.57 -30.65
CA PHE A 74 -8.20 -3.80 -29.94
C PHE A 74 -9.12 -2.59 -30.09
N TYR A 75 -10.35 -2.81 -30.52
CA TYR A 75 -11.42 -1.80 -30.54
C TYR A 75 -12.41 -2.11 -29.42
N VAL A 76 -12.70 -1.13 -28.59
CA VAL A 76 -13.83 -1.19 -27.64
C VAL A 76 -15.00 -0.51 -28.33
N MET A 77 -16.04 -1.29 -28.62
CA MET A 77 -17.34 -0.77 -29.03
C MET A 77 -18.09 -0.19 -27.84
#